data_AF-A0A1E1F932-F1
#
_entry.id   AF-A0A1E1F932-F1
#
_cell.length_a   1.000
_cell.length_b   1.000
_cell.length_c   1.000
_cell.angle_alpha   90.00
_cell.angle_beta   90.00
_cell.angle_gamma   90.00
#
_symmetry.space_group_name_H-M   'P 1'
#
loop_
_entity.id
_entity.type
_entity.pdbx_description
1 polymer ?
#
loop_
_entity_poly.entity_id
_entity_poly.type
_entity_poly.pdbx_seq_one_letter_code
_entity_poly.pdbx_strand_id
1 'polypeptide(L)'
;MTLTLSDWVYEGIVNEKSLLTMHPDYFLLSGGLERALYRIARKHAGTQRGGWTCRVEVLRDKTGSDAQPKEFNRMLRRVIEADQLPDYAMELTETTDKSPAVLFRLRGEAEALALAERMRAEEERRARFDAERKRAEEVDAHMDRLAGRR
;
A
#
# COMPACT_ATOMS: atom_id res chain seq x y z
N MET A 1 -39.90 4.53 -1.90
CA MET A 1 -39.59 4.55 -3.34
C MET A 1 -39.25 3.12 -3.75
N THR A 2 -39.83 2.62 -4.85
CA THR A 2 -39.59 1.26 -5.37
C THR A 2 -38.99 1.35 -6.77
N LEU A 3 -38.06 0.45 -7.10
CA LEU A 3 -37.35 0.41 -8.38
C LEU A 3 -37.40 -1.03 -8.92
N THR A 4 -37.81 -1.20 -10.18
CA THR A 4 -37.90 -2.52 -10.83
C THR A 4 -36.68 -2.72 -11.72
N LEU A 5 -35.98 -3.83 -11.53
CA LEU A 5 -34.83 -4.24 -12.32
C LEU A 5 -35.30 -4.98 -13.59
N SER A 6 -34.54 -4.90 -14.69
CA SER A 6 -34.81 -5.75 -15.86
C SER A 6 -34.38 -7.19 -15.64
N ASP A 7 -35.11 -8.13 -16.23
CA ASP A 7 -34.90 -9.57 -16.04
C ASP A 7 -33.45 -10.00 -16.31
N TRP A 8 -32.83 -9.51 -17.39
CA TRP A 8 -31.45 -9.86 -17.73
C TRP A 8 -30.42 -9.47 -16.66
N VAL A 9 -30.63 -8.36 -15.93
CA VAL A 9 -29.72 -7.93 -14.85
C VAL A 9 -29.91 -8.83 -13.64
N TYR A 10 -31.17 -9.18 -13.34
CA TYR A 10 -31.50 -10.07 -12.23
C TYR A 10 -30.84 -11.44 -12.43
N GLU A 11 -30.99 -12.02 -13.62
CA GLU A 11 -30.37 -13.30 -13.99
C GLU A 11 -28.84 -13.24 -13.92
N GLY A 12 -28.23 -12.16 -14.43
CA GLY A 12 -26.78 -11.98 -14.36
C GLY A 12 -26.24 -11.88 -12.91
N ILE A 13 -27.00 -11.28 -12.00
CA ILE A 13 -26.63 -11.20 -10.57
C ILE A 13 -26.78 -12.56 -9.88
N VAL A 14 -27.94 -13.21 -10.04
CA VAL A 14 -28.33 -14.37 -9.22
C VAL A 14 -27.68 -15.66 -9.72
N ASN A 15 -27.63 -15.86 -11.04
CA ASN A 15 -27.29 -17.15 -11.62
C ASN A 15 -25.88 -17.20 -12.22
N GLU A 16 -25.37 -16.10 -12.77
CA GLU A 16 -24.12 -16.11 -13.54
C GLU A 16 -22.87 -15.76 -12.73
N LYS A 17 -23.01 -15.22 -11.50
CA LYS A 17 -21.89 -14.72 -10.66
C LYS A 17 -20.90 -13.83 -11.43
N SER A 18 -21.39 -13.09 -12.42
CA SER A 18 -20.57 -12.30 -13.34
C SER A 18 -20.03 -10.99 -12.71
N LEU A 19 -20.37 -10.74 -11.45
CA LEU A 19 -20.04 -9.53 -10.72
C LEU A 19 -18.92 -9.73 -9.69
N LEU A 20 -18.07 -8.72 -9.56
CA LEU A 20 -17.10 -8.63 -8.47
C LEU A 20 -17.78 -8.07 -7.23
N THR A 21 -17.67 -8.81 -6.13
CA THR A 21 -18.12 -8.35 -4.81
C THR A 21 -17.20 -7.24 -4.31
N MET A 22 -17.80 -6.22 -3.70
CA MET A 22 -17.11 -5.12 -3.04
C MET A 22 -17.11 -5.34 -1.52
N HIS A 23 -16.08 -4.83 -0.85
CA HIS A 23 -16.04 -4.77 0.61
C HIS A 23 -17.20 -3.93 1.15
N PRO A 24 -17.83 -4.29 2.28
CA PRO A 24 -18.90 -3.47 2.88
C PRO A 24 -18.49 -2.01 3.11
N ASP A 25 -17.27 -1.77 3.58
CA ASP A 25 -16.73 -0.42 3.84
C ASP A 25 -16.49 0.41 2.58
N TYR A 26 -16.62 -0.17 1.38
CA TYR A 26 -16.59 0.60 0.13
C TYR A 26 -17.61 1.74 0.15
N PHE A 27 -18.78 1.52 0.74
CA PHE A 27 -19.84 2.52 0.82
C PHE A 27 -19.54 3.64 1.82
N LEU A 28 -18.53 3.49 2.67
CA LEU A 28 -18.04 4.55 3.56
C LEU A 28 -17.11 5.53 2.86
N LEU A 29 -16.56 5.16 1.69
CA LEU A 29 -15.76 6.07 0.88
C LEU A 29 -16.64 7.22 0.38
N SER A 30 -16.33 8.45 0.80
CA SER A 30 -17.11 9.65 0.47
C SER A 30 -16.69 10.31 -0.85
N GLY A 31 -15.41 10.19 -1.22
CA GLY A 31 -14.88 10.82 -2.43
C GLY A 31 -15.02 9.96 -3.70
N GLY A 32 -15.23 10.64 -4.83
CA GLY A 32 -15.45 10.00 -6.13
C GLY A 32 -14.21 9.32 -6.68
N LEU A 33 -13.02 9.89 -6.44
CA LEU A 33 -11.75 9.33 -6.88
C LEU A 33 -11.44 8.04 -6.12
N GLU A 34 -11.63 8.02 -4.80
CA GLU A 34 -11.43 6.87 -3.93
C GLU A 34 -12.29 5.69 -4.37
N ARG A 35 -13.58 5.94 -4.63
CA ARG A 35 -14.49 4.92 -5.16
C ARG A 35 -14.09 4.41 -6.55
N ALA A 36 -13.59 5.29 -7.42
CA ALA A 36 -13.09 4.88 -8.72
C ALA A 36 -11.82 4.02 -8.60
N LEU A 37 -10.86 4.45 -7.78
CA LEU A 37 -9.62 3.73 -7.51
C LEU A 37 -9.87 2.35 -6.91
N TYR A 38 -10.77 2.23 -5.92
CA TYR A 38 -11.14 0.94 -5.33
C TYR A 38 -11.72 0.00 -6.41
N ARG A 39 -12.64 0.46 -7.25
CA ARG A 39 -13.23 -0.38 -8.31
C ARG A 39 -12.19 -0.83 -9.33
N ILE A 40 -11.26 0.06 -9.70
CA ILE A 40 -10.15 -0.25 -10.61
C ILE A 40 -9.23 -1.29 -9.98
N ALA A 41 -8.84 -1.10 -8.72
CA ALA A 41 -8.02 -2.04 -7.97
C ALA A 41 -8.72 -3.40 -7.85
N ARG A 42 -10.00 -3.43 -7.47
CA ARG A 42 -10.78 -4.66 -7.36
C ARG A 42 -10.85 -5.43 -8.68
N LYS A 43 -10.99 -4.71 -9.80
CA LYS A 43 -11.01 -5.31 -11.15
C LYS A 43 -9.66 -5.82 -11.63
N HIS A 44 -8.58 -5.08 -11.36
CA HIS A 44 -7.27 -5.35 -11.95
C HIS A 44 -6.27 -6.00 -10.99
N ALA A 45 -6.21 -5.53 -9.75
CA ALA A 45 -5.41 -6.12 -8.69
C ALA A 45 -6.05 -7.44 -8.19
N GLY A 46 -7.36 -7.44 -7.98
CA GLY A 46 -8.08 -8.62 -7.49
C GLY A 46 -7.45 -9.11 -6.18
N THR A 47 -7.01 -10.37 -6.15
CA THR A 47 -6.31 -10.98 -5.00
C THR A 47 -4.90 -11.47 -5.37
N GLN A 48 -4.28 -10.87 -6.39
CA GLN A 48 -2.97 -11.32 -6.85
C GLN A 48 -1.86 -10.97 -5.83
N ARG A 49 -1.00 -11.95 -5.54
CA ARG A 49 0.12 -11.77 -4.62
C ARG A 49 1.13 -10.77 -5.19
N GLY A 50 1.66 -9.90 -4.33
CA GLY A 50 2.61 -8.87 -4.74
C GLY A 50 1.95 -7.63 -5.35
N GLY A 51 0.63 -7.67 -5.58
CA GLY A 51 -0.16 -6.54 -6.02
C GLY A 51 -0.14 -6.28 -7.52
N TRP A 52 -0.66 -5.12 -7.91
CA TRP A 52 -0.76 -4.68 -9.29
C TRP A 52 -0.27 -3.24 -9.44
N THR A 53 0.64 -3.01 -10.37
CA THR A 53 1.20 -1.70 -10.67
C THR A 53 0.52 -1.08 -11.88
N CYS A 54 0.12 0.18 -11.76
CA CYS A 54 -0.47 0.96 -12.85
C CYS A 54 0.20 2.32 -12.99
N ARG A 55 0.57 2.71 -14.21
CA ARG A 55 1.07 4.06 -14.51
C ARG A 55 0.03 5.11 -14.12
N VAL A 56 0.47 6.21 -13.52
CA VAL A 56 -0.44 7.27 -13.02
C VAL A 56 -1.30 7.85 -14.15
N GLU A 57 -0.73 8.01 -15.35
CA GLU A 57 -1.46 8.50 -16.52
C GLU A 57 -2.62 7.57 -16.92
N VAL A 58 -2.33 6.27 -17.04
CA VAL A 58 -3.35 5.25 -17.36
C VAL A 58 -4.40 5.18 -16.25
N LEU A 59 -3.98 5.34 -14.99
CA LEU A 59 -4.89 5.38 -13.85
C LEU A 59 -5.84 6.58 -13.93
N ARG A 60 -5.34 7.76 -14.28
CA ARG A 60 -6.17 8.96 -14.51
C ARG A 60 -7.23 8.69 -15.58
N ASP A 61 -6.82 8.14 -16.71
CA ASP A 61 -7.73 7.85 -17.81
C ASP A 61 -8.79 6.79 -17.41
N LYS A 62 -8.38 5.74 -16.67
CA LYS A 62 -9.31 4.73 -16.12
C LYS A 62 -10.29 5.30 -15.10
N THR A 63 -9.88 6.29 -14.30
CA THR A 63 -10.77 6.96 -13.35
C THR A 63 -11.77 7.88 -14.03
N GLY A 64 -11.54 8.25 -15.29
CA GLY A 64 -12.35 9.25 -16.00
C GLY A 64 -12.23 10.64 -15.40
N SER A 65 -11.12 10.96 -14.75
CA SER A 65 -10.90 12.25 -14.10
C SER A 65 -10.54 13.35 -15.13
N ASP A 66 -11.29 14.44 -15.13
CA ASP A 66 -11.00 15.64 -15.94
C ASP A 66 -9.90 16.53 -15.34
N ALA A 67 -9.39 16.21 -14.15
CA ALA A 67 -8.31 16.97 -13.52
C ALA A 67 -7.04 16.96 -14.36
N GLN A 68 -6.36 18.11 -14.43
CA GLN A 68 -5.04 18.22 -15.05
C GLN A 68 -4.04 17.25 -14.38
N PRO A 69 -3.00 16.77 -15.09
CA PRO A 69 -2.09 15.75 -14.56
C PRO A 69 -1.48 16.08 -13.20
N LYS A 70 -1.07 17.34 -12.97
CA LYS A 70 -0.51 17.78 -11.69
C LYS A 70 -1.53 17.71 -10.55
N GLU A 71 -2.76 18.12 -10.84
CA GLU A 71 -3.84 18.11 -9.88
C GLU A 71 -4.29 16.69 -9.54
N PHE A 72 -4.40 15.82 -10.55
CA PHE A 72 -4.65 14.39 -10.33
C PHE A 72 -3.59 13.76 -9.44
N ASN A 73 -2.30 14.05 -9.67
CA ASN A 73 -1.21 13.58 -8.81
C ASN A 73 -1.34 14.09 -7.36
N ARG A 74 -1.79 15.33 -7.17
CA ARG A 74 -2.03 15.91 -5.85
C ARG A 74 -3.18 15.21 -5.13
N MET A 75 -4.30 14.97 -5.82
CA MET A 75 -5.44 14.24 -5.29
C MET A 75 -5.06 12.79 -4.97
N LEU A 76 -4.34 12.12 -5.87
CA LEU A 76 -3.87 10.75 -5.69
C LEU A 76 -2.99 10.61 -4.44
N ARG A 77 -2.05 11.54 -4.22
CA ARG A 77 -1.23 11.56 -3.00
C ARG A 77 -2.07 11.69 -1.73
N ARG A 78 -3.12 12.52 -1.74
CA ARG A 78 -4.04 12.64 -0.61
C ARG A 78 -4.79 11.33 -0.33
N VAL A 79 -5.22 10.63 -1.38
CA VAL A 79 -5.87 9.32 -1.22
C VAL A 79 -4.91 8.29 -0.64
N ILE A 80 -3.67 8.26 -1.14
CA ILE A 80 -2.61 7.37 -0.62
C ILE A 80 -2.30 7.68 0.84
N GLU A 81 -2.15 8.96 1.19
CA GLU A 81 -1.86 9.40 2.56
C GLU A 81 -3.02 9.10 3.53
N ALA A 82 -4.27 9.25 3.07
CA ALA A 82 -5.43 8.90 3.88
C ALA A 82 -5.49 7.39 4.16
N ASP A 83 -5.01 6.55 3.23
CA ASP A 83 -4.97 5.08 3.32
C ASP A 83 -6.31 4.46 3.76
N GLN A 84 -7.42 4.98 3.24
CA GLN A 84 -8.77 4.52 3.60
C GLN A 84 -9.38 3.54 2.59
N LEU A 85 -8.63 3.08 1.58
CA LEU A 85 -9.17 2.12 0.63
C LEU A 85 -9.38 0.76 1.32
N PRO A 86 -10.61 0.21 1.32
CA PRO A 86 -10.84 -1.14 1.82
C PRO A 86 -10.04 -2.15 1.00
N ASP A 87 -9.67 -3.28 1.60
CA ASP A 87 -8.87 -4.38 1.03
C ASP A 87 -7.48 -4.04 0.50
N TYR A 88 -7.20 -2.79 0.14
CA TYR A 88 -6.04 -2.39 -0.64
C TYR A 88 -5.26 -1.26 0.03
N ALA A 89 -3.94 -1.43 0.12
CA ALA A 89 -3.00 -0.35 0.35
C ALA A 89 -2.44 0.14 -0.99
N MET A 90 -2.15 1.44 -1.07
CA MET A 90 -1.59 2.07 -2.26
C MET A 90 -0.22 2.67 -1.95
N GLU A 91 0.74 2.46 -2.85
CA GLU A 91 2.08 3.03 -2.74
C GLU A 91 2.47 3.69 -4.06
N LEU A 92 3.11 4.86 -3.99
CA LEU A 92 3.75 5.44 -5.16
C LEU A 92 5.00 4.64 -5.51
N THR A 93 5.17 4.36 -6.79
CA THR A 93 6.31 3.61 -7.32
C THR A 93 6.66 4.12 -8.72
N GLU A 94 7.61 3.47 -9.36
CA GLU A 94 8.01 3.72 -10.73
C GLU A 94 7.95 2.41 -11.52
N THR A 95 7.61 2.50 -12.80
CA THR A 95 7.75 1.37 -13.72
C THR A 95 9.20 1.14 -14.13
N THR A 96 9.47 0.07 -14.87
CA THR A 96 10.83 -0.25 -15.37
C THR A 96 11.45 0.88 -16.20
N ASP A 97 10.63 1.66 -16.91
CA ASP A 97 11.01 2.84 -17.68
C ASP A 97 11.08 4.14 -16.84
N LYS A 98 11.02 4.05 -15.50
CA LYS A 98 11.03 5.17 -14.54
C LYS A 98 9.82 6.10 -14.63
N SER A 99 8.73 5.65 -15.25
CA SER A 99 7.49 6.42 -15.29
C SER A 99 6.74 6.32 -13.95
N PRO A 100 6.12 7.41 -13.45
CA PRO A 100 5.37 7.36 -12.19
C PRO A 100 4.20 6.37 -12.23
N ALA A 101 4.07 5.57 -11.18
CA ALA A 101 3.05 4.55 -11.05
C ALA A 101 2.52 4.43 -9.62
N VAL A 102 1.44 3.68 -9.48
CA VAL A 102 0.85 3.29 -8.20
C VAL A 102 0.81 1.78 -8.14
N LEU A 103 1.30 1.24 -7.03
CA LEU A 103 1.17 -0.15 -6.68
C LEU A 103 -0.02 -0.33 -5.74
N PHE A 104 -0.95 -1.19 -6.11
CA PHE A 104 -2.07 -1.63 -5.27
C PHE A 104 -1.74 -3.00 -4.71
N ARG A 105 -1.67 -3.14 -3.39
CA ARG A 105 -1.48 -4.43 -2.70
C ARG A 105 -2.65 -4.73 -1.80
N LEU A 106 -2.91 -6.00 -1.54
CA LEU A 106 -3.83 -6.37 -0.47
C LEU A 106 -3.29 -5.82 0.86
N ARG A 107 -4.16 -5.22 1.66
CA ARG A 107 -3.81 -4.57 2.93
C ARG A 107 -3.07 -5.52 3.86
N GLY A 108 -3.53 -6.76 4.01
CA GLY A 108 -2.84 -7.76 4.83
C GLY A 108 -1.43 -8.10 4.35
N GLU A 109 -1.17 -8.08 3.04
CA GLU A 109 0.20 -8.25 2.50
C GLU A 109 1.08 -7.05 2.80
N ALA A 110 0.54 -5.84 2.63
CA ALA A 110 1.25 -4.59 2.94
C ALA A 110 1.60 -4.49 4.43
N GLU A 111 0.65 -4.84 5.32
CA GLU A 111 0.85 -4.86 6.77
C GLU A 111 1.92 -5.88 7.18
N ALA A 112 1.90 -7.09 6.60
CA ALA A 112 2.90 -8.12 6.88
C ALA A 112 4.31 -7.67 6.46
N LEU A 113 4.44 -7.02 5.29
CA LEU A 113 5.71 -6.49 4.83
C LEU A 113 6.22 -5.38 5.74
N ALA A 114 5.36 -4.42 6.10
CA ALA A 114 5.71 -3.34 7.00
C ALA A 114 6.13 -3.84 8.39
N LEU A 115 5.49 -4.90 8.89
CA LEU A 115 5.89 -5.55 10.15
C LEU A 115 7.29 -6.18 10.03
N ALA A 116 7.56 -6.89 8.94
CA ALA A 116 8.86 -7.50 8.70
C ALA A 116 9.99 -6.46 8.60
N GLU A 117 9.72 -5.32 7.96
CA GLU A 117 10.67 -4.19 7.88
C GLU A 117 10.96 -3.59 9.27
N ARG A 118 9.92 -3.40 10.09
CA ARG A 118 10.07 -2.92 11.48
C ARG A 118 10.93 -3.86 12.32
N MET A 119 10.68 -5.16 12.22
CA MET A 119 11.47 -6.17 12.94
C MET A 119 12.95 -6.13 12.54
N ARG A 120 13.25 -6.07 11.24
CA ARG A 120 14.64 -5.95 10.74
C ARG A 120 15.32 -4.69 11.25
N ALA A 121 14.62 -3.55 11.22
CA ALA A 121 15.16 -2.29 11.72
C ALA A 121 15.45 -2.34 13.23
N GLU A 122 14.60 -3.01 14.00
CA GLU A 122 14.81 -3.21 15.43
C GLU A 122 16.00 -4.13 15.73
N GLU A 123 16.14 -5.24 14.98
CA GLU A 123 17.29 -6.13 15.05
C GLU A 123 18.59 -5.40 14.72
N GLU A 124 18.62 -4.59 13.65
CA GLU A 124 19.77 -3.76 13.29
C GLU A 124 20.11 -2.75 14.38
N ARG A 125 19.11 -2.09 14.97
CA ARG A 125 19.31 -1.14 16.07
C ARG A 125 19.91 -1.84 17.29
N ARG A 126 19.39 -3.01 17.62
CA ARG A 126 19.88 -3.83 18.74
C ARG A 126 21.33 -4.28 18.49
N ALA A 127 21.64 -4.76 17.29
CA ALA A 127 22.98 -5.17 16.90
C ALA A 127 23.99 -4.01 16.99
N ARG A 128 23.60 -2.80 16.56
CA ARG A 128 24.43 -1.59 16.70
C ARG A 128 24.74 -1.28 18.17
N PHE A 129 23.72 -1.32 19.02
CA PHE A 129 23.89 -1.07 20.45
C PHE A 129 24.79 -2.13 21.12
N ASP A 130 24.58 -3.41 20.80
CA ASP A 130 25.41 -4.50 21.32
C ASP A 130 26.87 -4.39 20.86
N ALA A 131 27.11 -3.94 19.62
CA ALA A 131 28.46 -3.68 19.10
C ALA A 131 29.15 -2.49 19.78
N GLU A 132 28.42 -1.40 20.03
CA GLU A 132 28.93 -0.22 20.77
C GLU A 132 29.28 -0.59 22.21
N ARG A 133 28.42 -1.35 22.91
CA ARG A 133 28.69 -1.84 24.26
C ARG A 133 29.95 -2.70 24.29
N LYS A 134 30.06 -3.68 23.38
CA LYS A 134 31.24 -4.55 23.31
C LYS A 134 32.53 -3.75 23.07
N ARG A 135 32.47 -2.72 22.23
CA ARG A 135 33.60 -1.82 21.97
C ARG A 135 34.00 -1.02 23.22
N ALA A 136 33.04 -0.53 24.00
CA ALA A 136 33.31 0.16 25.26
C ALA A 136 34.01 -0.76 26.26
N GLU A 137 33.51 -1.99 26.42
CA GLU A 137 34.12 -3.02 27.28
C GLU A 137 35.57 -3.35 26.85
N GLU A 138 35.83 -3.45 25.55
CA GLU A 138 37.19 -3.68 25.02
C GLU A 138 38.14 -2.51 25.29
N VAL A 139 37.67 -1.27 25.19
CA VAL A 139 38.45 -0.07 25.52
C VAL A 139 38.75 -0.03 27.01
N ASP A 140 37.77 -0.23 27.88
CA ASP A 140 37.96 -0.25 29.32
C ASP A 140 38.98 -1.32 29.74
N ALA A 141 38.85 -2.55 29.20
CA ALA A 141 39.81 -3.63 29.44
C ALA A 141 41.22 -3.33 28.88
N HIS A 142 41.33 -2.48 27.85
CA HIS A 142 42.62 -1.99 27.37
C HIS A 142 43.22 -0.94 28.31
N MET A 143 42.39 -0.01 28.82
CA MET A 143 42.81 1.04 29.75
C MET A 143 43.28 0.46 31.09
N ASP A 144 42.58 -0.54 31.62
CA ASP A 144 42.96 -1.23 32.87
C ASP A 144 44.32 -1.93 32.75
N ARG A 145 44.60 -2.54 31.59
CA ARG A 145 45.91 -3.17 31.32
C ARG A 145 47.06 -2.16 31.24
N LEU A 146 46.80 -0.95 30.77
CA LEU A 146 47.79 0.13 30.75
C LEU A 146 48.03 0.70 32.16
N ALA A 147 46.99 0.80 32.98
CA ALA A 147 47.06 1.32 34.35
C ALA A 147 47.78 0.37 35.31
N GLY A 148 47.63 -0.95 35.16
CA GLY A 148 48.27 -1.98 36.00
C GLY A 148 49.76 -2.24 35.74
N ARG A 149 50.43 -1.45 34.89
CA ARG A 149 51.84 -1.62 34.50
C ARG A 149 52.84 -0.75 35.29
N ARG A 150 52.46 -0.29 36.50
CA ARG A 150 53.34 0.43 37.43
C ARG A 150 53.80 -0.47 38.57
#